data_AF-A0A4Q8BA31-F1
#
_entry.id   AF-A0A4Q8BA31-F1
#
_cell.length_a   1.000
_cell.length_b   1.000
_cell.length_c   1.000
_cell.angle_alpha   90.00
_cell.angle_beta   90.00
_cell.angle_gamma   90.00
#
_symmetry.space_group_name_H-M   'P 1'
#
loop_
_entity.id
_entity.type
_entity.pdbx_description
1 polymer ?
#
loop_
_entity_poly.entity_id
_entity_poly.type
_entity_poly.pdbx_seq_one_letter_code
_entity_poly.pdbx_strand_id
1 'polypeptide(L)'
;MITGYDTVLITGAPVETGIRAMLDGLHGRWPNMLVALGGEHVGPFLPWGRTRAQVPAGAGGVYVARDAEMERRWDDVGYSLMEHAEGPFAVLYESSSQPAVEIQLNENPYERRGFGFEPYSATLVTAACRWSRS
;
A
#
# COMPACT_ATOMS: atom_id res chain seq x y z
N MET A 1 2.97 -20.02 5.30
CA MET A 1 2.93 -18.90 6.27
C MET A 1 3.11 -17.62 5.47
N ILE A 2 2.08 -16.78 5.35
CA ILE A 2 2.21 -15.45 4.77
C ILE A 2 2.90 -14.61 5.84
N THR A 3 4.17 -14.28 5.65
CA THR A 3 4.88 -13.31 6.49
C THR A 3 4.51 -11.92 6.00
N GLY A 4 3.32 -11.46 6.35
CA GLY A 4 2.82 -10.12 6.03
C GLY A 4 2.52 -9.37 7.31
N TYR A 5 2.92 -8.11 7.38
CA TYR A 5 2.39 -7.19 8.38
C TYR A 5 1.07 -6.65 7.85
N ASP A 6 -0.04 -6.88 8.56
CA ASP A 6 -1.32 -6.26 8.23
C ASP A 6 -1.15 -4.73 8.34
N THR A 7 -1.10 -4.08 7.18
CA THR A 7 -0.87 -2.64 7.08
C THR A 7 -2.17 -1.98 6.67
N VAL A 8 -2.76 -1.21 7.58
CA VAL A 8 -3.96 -0.42 7.29
C VAL A 8 -3.53 0.91 6.68
N LEU A 9 -3.82 1.10 5.38
CA LEU A 9 -3.65 2.39 4.72
C LEU A 9 -4.92 3.22 4.86
N ILE A 10 -4.79 4.42 5.43
CA ILE A 10 -5.87 5.39 5.52
C ILE A 10 -5.55 6.56 4.59
N THR A 11 -6.45 6.85 3.67
CA THR A 11 -6.27 7.88 2.65
C THR A 11 -7.51 8.76 2.55
N GLY A 12 -7.31 10.06 2.37
CA GLY A 12 -8.38 11.03 2.08
C GLY A 12 -8.80 11.06 0.60
N ALA A 13 -8.07 10.34 -0.26
CA ALA A 13 -8.36 10.14 -1.69
C ALA A 13 -8.74 8.68 -1.97
N PRO A 14 -9.39 8.36 -3.11
CA PRO A 14 -9.69 6.98 -3.49
C PRO A 14 -8.45 6.08 -3.39
N VAL A 15 -8.63 4.86 -2.86
CA VAL A 15 -7.54 3.94 -2.51
C VAL A 15 -6.60 3.65 -3.68
N GLU A 16 -7.14 3.52 -4.89
CA GLU A 16 -6.36 3.30 -6.11
C GLU A 16 -5.44 4.48 -6.44
N THR A 17 -5.81 5.69 -6.06
CA THR A 17 -4.97 6.88 -6.22
C THR A 17 -3.79 6.84 -5.26
N GLY A 18 -4.02 6.44 -4.00
CA GLY A 18 -2.97 6.25 -3.01
C GLY A 18 -1.98 5.16 -3.42
N ILE A 19 -2.48 4.02 -3.89
CA ILE A 19 -1.66 2.92 -4.41
C ILE A 19 -0.79 3.39 -5.59
N ARG A 20 -1.38 4.10 -6.56
CA ARG A 20 -0.61 4.65 -7.70
C ARG A 20 0.50 5.59 -7.23
N ALA A 21 0.20 6.50 -6.30
CA ALA A 21 1.19 7.45 -5.79
C ALA A 21 2.34 6.76 -5.05
N MET A 22 2.03 5.76 -4.22
CA MET A 22 3.03 4.95 -3.54
C MET A 22 3.94 4.23 -4.55
N LEU A 23 3.36 3.60 -5.57
CA LEU A 23 4.10 2.87 -6.60
C LEU A 23 4.88 3.80 -7.52
N ASP A 24 4.41 5.02 -7.79
CA ASP A 24 5.17 6.04 -8.51
C ASP A 24 6.45 6.41 -7.75
N GLY A 25 6.37 6.58 -6.42
CA GLY A 25 7.53 6.80 -5.58
C GLY A 25 8.50 5.61 -5.58
N LEU A 26 7.98 4.38 -5.52
CA LEU A 26 8.78 3.17 -5.58
C LEU A 26 9.47 2.99 -6.95
N HIS A 27 8.76 3.27 -8.04
CA HIS A 27 9.29 3.19 -9.40
C HIS A 27 10.51 4.09 -9.62
N GLY A 28 10.61 5.21 -8.90
CA GLY A 28 11.82 6.04 -8.90
C GLY A 28 13.08 5.29 -8.43
N ARG A 29 12.93 4.29 -7.54
CA ARG A 29 14.01 3.41 -7.08
C ARG A 29 14.12 2.14 -7.91
N TRP A 30 12.99 1.63 -8.40
CA TRP A 30 12.87 0.40 -9.19
C TRP A 30 12.43 0.74 -10.62
N PRO A 31 13.33 1.21 -11.51
CA PRO A 31 12.94 1.70 -12.83
C PRO A 31 12.45 0.59 -13.78
N ASN A 32 12.77 -0.67 -13.49
CA ASN A 32 12.33 -1.83 -14.26
C ASN A 32 11.16 -2.56 -13.59
N MET A 33 10.47 -1.89 -12.65
CA MET A 33 9.40 -2.49 -11.83
C MET A 33 8.30 -3.09 -12.69
N LEU A 34 7.98 -4.34 -12.38
CA LEU A 34 6.90 -5.11 -12.95
C LEU A 34 5.76 -5.20 -11.95
N VAL A 35 4.55 -5.03 -12.45
CA VAL A 35 3.33 -5.04 -11.66
C VAL A 35 2.30 -5.94 -12.32
N ALA A 36 1.76 -6.88 -11.55
CA ALA A 36 0.57 -7.64 -11.88
C ALA A 36 -0.61 -7.17 -11.04
N LEU A 37 -1.79 -7.14 -11.64
CA LEU A 37 -3.04 -6.82 -10.96
C LEU A 37 -3.80 -8.12 -10.70
N GLY A 38 -4.30 -8.27 -9.49
CA GLY A 38 -5.10 -9.41 -9.07
C GLY A 38 -6.53 -9.04 -8.71
N GLY A 39 -7.41 -10.00 -8.98
CA GLY A 39 -8.79 -10.08 -8.50
C GLY A 39 -9.07 -11.53 -8.13
N GLU A 40 -9.94 -12.21 -8.88
CA GLU A 40 -10.10 -13.68 -8.77
C GLU A 40 -8.83 -14.44 -9.17
N HIS A 41 -8.07 -13.90 -10.12
CA HIS A 41 -6.79 -14.43 -10.58
C HIS A 41 -5.76 -13.29 -10.71
N VAL A 42 -4.48 -13.62 -10.58
CA VAL A 42 -3.38 -12.68 -10.81
C VAL A 42 -3.08 -12.62 -12.31
N GLY A 43 -3.15 -11.43 -12.89
CA GLY A 43 -2.79 -11.20 -14.29
C GLY A 43 -1.29 -11.26 -14.54
N PRO A 44 -0.84 -11.06 -15.79
CA PRO A 44 0.59 -11.07 -16.11
C PRO A 44 1.32 -9.87 -15.47
N PHE A 45 2.58 -10.07 -15.13
CA PHE A 45 3.48 -8.98 -14.72
C PHE A 45 3.83 -8.11 -15.93
N LEU A 46 3.49 -6.82 -15.84
CA LEU A 46 3.72 -5.84 -16.91
C LEU A 46 4.46 -4.61 -16.34
N PRO A 47 5.24 -3.89 -17.16
CA PRO A 47 5.92 -2.67 -16.70
C PRO A 47 4.94 -1.66 -16.09
N TRP A 48 5.31 -1.06 -14.95
CA TRP A 48 4.43 -0.15 -14.19
C TRP A 48 3.78 0.93 -15.05
N GLY A 49 4.53 1.55 -15.97
CA GLY A 49 4.00 2.59 -16.87
C GLY A 49 2.80 2.15 -17.72
N ARG A 50 2.66 0.85 -18.02
CA ARG A 50 1.51 0.29 -18.75
C ARG A 50 0.35 -0.09 -17.84
N THR A 51 0.65 -0.54 -16.63
CA THR A 51 -0.33 -1.07 -15.67
C THR A 51 -0.92 0.02 -14.77
N ARG A 52 -0.23 1.16 -14.63
CA ARG A 52 -0.56 2.26 -13.70
C ARG A 52 -2.01 2.73 -13.77
N ALA A 53 -2.55 2.92 -14.97
CA ALA A 53 -3.91 3.41 -15.17
C ALA A 53 -4.99 2.36 -14.85
N GLN A 54 -4.60 1.08 -14.71
CA GLN A 54 -5.51 -0.06 -14.61
C GLN A 54 -5.70 -0.54 -13.17
N VAL A 55 -5.04 0.08 -12.18
CA VAL A 55 -5.21 -0.27 -10.76
C VAL A 55 -6.70 -0.23 -10.39
N PRO A 56 -7.29 -1.35 -9.91
CA PRO A 56 -8.72 -1.46 -9.64
C PRO A 56 -9.20 -0.44 -8.60
N ALA A 57 -10.40 0.09 -8.78
CA ALA A 57 -11.02 0.95 -7.78
C ALA A 57 -11.64 0.11 -6.67
N GLY A 58 -11.59 0.61 -5.43
CA GLY A 58 -12.31 0.02 -4.30
C GLY A 58 -11.65 -1.23 -3.69
N ALA A 59 -11.36 -2.27 -4.47
CA ALA A 59 -10.73 -3.49 -3.97
C ALA A 59 -9.87 -4.17 -5.03
N GLY A 60 -8.83 -4.89 -4.59
CA GLY A 60 -7.98 -5.66 -5.48
C GLY A 60 -6.65 -6.10 -4.86
N GLY A 61 -5.86 -6.77 -5.68
CA GLY A 61 -4.48 -7.12 -5.37
C GLY A 61 -3.52 -6.42 -6.33
N VAL A 62 -2.41 -5.91 -5.82
CA VAL A 62 -1.30 -5.40 -6.62
C VAL A 62 -0.04 -6.13 -6.22
N TYR A 63 0.56 -6.84 -7.17
CA TYR A 63 1.73 -7.69 -6.98
C TYR A 63 2.90 -7.01 -7.65
N VAL A 64 3.98 -6.80 -6.91
CA VAL A 64 5.08 -5.92 -7.32
C VAL A 64 6.40 -6.68 -7.24
N ALA A 65 7.13 -6.65 -8.36
CA ALA A 65 8.49 -7.12 -8.45
C ALA A 65 9.39 -5.99 -8.98
N ARG A 66 10.61 -5.88 -8.46
CA ARG A 66 11.58 -4.86 -8.88
C ARG A 66 11.95 -4.97 -10.36
N ASP A 67 12.06 -6.19 -10.85
CA ASP A 67 12.52 -6.54 -12.19
C ASP A 67 12.10 -7.99 -12.54
N ALA A 68 12.47 -8.43 -13.74
CA ALA A 68 12.17 -9.78 -14.24
C ALA A 68 12.92 -10.90 -13.49
N GLU A 69 14.01 -10.62 -12.78
CA GLU A 69 14.67 -11.64 -11.96
C GLU A 69 13.87 -11.89 -10.68
N MET A 70 13.44 -10.81 -10.03
CA MET A 70 12.59 -10.89 -8.84
C MET A 70 11.23 -11.54 -9.16
N GLU A 71 10.66 -11.25 -10.33
CA GLU A 71 9.42 -11.88 -10.79
C GLU A 71 9.59 -13.39 -11.01
N ARG A 72 10.61 -13.85 -11.74
CA ARG A 72 10.87 -15.30 -11.90
C ARG A 72 11.09 -16.00 -10.56
N ARG A 73 11.81 -15.36 -9.64
CA ARG A 73 12.04 -15.92 -8.30
C ARG A 73 10.76 -15.98 -7.47
N TRP A 74 9.75 -15.16 -7.77
CA TRP A 74 8.47 -15.24 -7.10
C TRP A 74 7.86 -16.63 -7.26
N ASP A 75 7.86 -17.17 -8.48
CA ASP A 75 7.26 -18.49 -8.75
C ASP A 75 7.99 -19.62 -8.00
N ASP A 76 9.31 -19.48 -7.82
CA ASP A 76 10.15 -20.51 -7.19
C ASP A 76 10.18 -20.41 -5.65
N VAL A 77 10.26 -19.20 -5.10
CA VAL A 77 10.51 -18.95 -3.66
C VAL A 77 9.56 -17.95 -3.00
N GLY A 78 8.51 -17.54 -3.70
CA GLY A 78 7.46 -16.64 -3.20
C GLY A 78 7.99 -15.29 -2.74
N TYR A 79 7.60 -14.88 -1.52
CA TYR A 79 7.95 -13.60 -0.90
C TYR A 79 9.35 -13.57 -0.26
N SER A 80 10.22 -14.53 -0.58
CA SER A 80 11.56 -14.58 -0.02
C SER A 80 12.37 -13.36 -0.45
N LEU A 81 13.04 -12.73 0.51
CA LEU A 81 13.91 -11.60 0.23
C LEU A 81 15.12 -12.02 -0.62
N MET A 82 15.52 -11.15 -1.54
CA MET A 82 16.75 -11.23 -2.33
C MET A 82 17.92 -10.57 -1.59
N GLU A 83 19.06 -10.46 -2.27
CA GLU A 83 20.21 -9.69 -1.82
C GLU A 83 19.78 -8.25 -1.46
N HIS A 84 20.33 -7.70 -0.38
CA HIS A 84 19.94 -6.41 0.22
C HIS A 84 18.57 -6.39 0.95
N ALA A 85 18.00 -7.54 1.26
CA ALA A 85 16.74 -7.65 2.01
C ALA A 85 15.52 -7.03 1.30
N GLU A 86 15.57 -6.91 -0.03
CA GLU A 86 14.44 -6.53 -0.87
C GLU A 86 13.78 -7.78 -1.44
N GLY A 87 12.45 -7.86 -1.45
CA GLY A 87 11.72 -8.99 -2.04
C GLY A 87 10.47 -8.53 -2.76
N PRO A 88 9.84 -9.43 -3.54
CA PRO A 88 8.54 -9.15 -4.10
C PRO A 88 7.53 -8.95 -2.96
N PHE A 89 6.51 -8.13 -3.22
CA PHE A 89 5.45 -7.91 -2.25
C PHE A 89 4.09 -7.75 -2.93
N ALA A 90 3.03 -8.01 -2.17
CA ALA A 90 1.66 -7.81 -2.60
C ALA A 90 0.97 -6.79 -1.70
N VAL A 91 0.14 -5.94 -2.31
CA VAL A 91 -0.76 -5.02 -1.65
C VAL A 91 -2.17 -5.51 -1.93
N LEU A 92 -2.80 -6.09 -0.92
CA LEU A 92 -4.20 -6.50 -0.98
C LEU A 92 -5.01 -5.42 -0.26
N TYR A 93 -6.04 -4.90 -0.91
CA TYR A 93 -6.82 -3.81 -0.37
C TYR A 93 -8.30 -4.00 -0.66
N GLU A 94 -9.10 -3.48 0.26
CA GLU A 94 -10.54 -3.34 0.13
C GLU A 94 -10.95 -2.06 0.87
N SER A 95 -11.72 -1.21 0.20
CA SER A 95 -12.28 -0.01 0.78
C SER A 95 -13.27 -0.38 1.87
N SER A 96 -13.01 0.08 3.08
CA SER A 96 -13.96 -0.05 4.17
C SER A 96 -15.18 0.84 3.93
N SER A 97 -16.38 0.28 4.11
CA SER A 97 -17.63 1.04 4.17
C SER A 97 -17.82 1.76 5.50
N GLN A 98 -16.96 1.48 6.48
CA GLN A 98 -17.04 2.12 7.80
C GLN A 98 -16.49 3.54 7.72
N PRO A 99 -17.30 4.56 8.09
CA PRO A 99 -16.90 5.95 8.05
C PRO A 99 -15.99 6.34 9.23
N ALA A 100 -15.77 5.43 10.16
CA ALA A 100 -14.98 5.65 11.36
C ALA A 100 -14.26 4.37 11.78
N VAL A 101 -13.03 4.52 12.25
CA VAL A 101 -12.22 3.42 12.80
C VAL A 101 -11.69 3.85 14.17
N GLU A 102 -11.82 2.98 15.17
CA GLU A 102 -11.20 3.19 16.46
C GLU A 102 -9.70 2.92 16.36
N ILE A 103 -8.89 3.85 16.84
CA ILE A 103 -7.43 3.78 16.84
C ILE A 103 -6.90 3.97 18.26
N GLN A 104 -5.77 3.35 18.55
CA GLN A 104 -5.00 3.64 19.75
C GLN A 104 -3.86 4.57 19.39
N LEU A 105 -3.83 5.76 20.00
CA LEU A 105 -2.68 6.64 19.89
C LEU A 105 -1.67 6.23 20.95
N ASN A 106 -0.52 5.72 20.50
CA ASN A 106 0.56 5.24 21.38
C ASN A 106 1.65 6.29 21.61
N GLU A 107 1.72 7.30 20.74
CA GLU A 107 2.68 8.40 20.82
C GLU A 107 2.01 9.72 20.46
N ASN A 108 2.54 10.83 20.99
CA ASN A 108 2.02 12.17 20.71
C ASN A 108 2.50 12.67 19.33
N PRO A 109 1.64 12.78 18.30
CA PRO A 109 2.06 13.19 16.96
C PRO A 109 2.38 14.68 16.86
N TYR A 110 2.10 15.47 17.89
CA TYR A 110 2.27 16.93 17.89
C TYR A 110 3.38 17.42 18.83
N GLU A 111 4.09 16.52 19.51
CA GLU A 111 5.01 16.94 20.55
C GLU A 111 6.34 17.46 20.02
N ARG A 112 6.70 18.67 20.42
CA ARG A 112 8.04 19.24 20.24
C ARG A 112 8.89 19.21 21.52
N ARG A 113 8.29 18.97 22.71
CA ARG A 113 8.96 18.86 24.02
C ARG A 113 8.06 18.18 25.08
N GLY A 114 8.43 16.97 25.52
CA GLY A 114 8.82 16.69 26.91
C GLY A 114 7.78 16.65 28.03
N PHE A 115 6.53 16.23 27.79
CA PHE A 115 5.66 15.78 28.89
C PHE A 115 5.04 14.43 28.55
N GLY A 116 4.90 13.57 29.56
CA GLY A 116 4.52 12.16 29.40
C GLY A 116 3.24 12.00 28.59
N PHE A 117 3.34 11.31 27.47
CA PHE A 117 2.19 10.91 26.68
C PHE A 117 1.60 9.62 27.27
N GLU A 118 0.35 9.69 27.71
CA GLU A 118 -0.43 8.50 28.08
C GLU A 118 -1.22 8.02 26.86
N PRO A 119 -1.05 6.76 26.42
CA PRO A 119 -1.82 6.22 25.32
C PRO A 119 -3.32 6.28 25.57
N TYR A 120 -4.08 6.74 24.58
CA TYR A 120 -5.54 6.83 24.65
C TYR A 120 -6.20 6.37 23.35
N SER A 121 -7.44 5.91 23.46
CA SER A 121 -8.25 5.51 22.32
C SER A 121 -8.87 6.75 21.68
N ALA A 122 -8.86 6.81 20.35
CA ALA A 122 -9.45 7.87 19.55
C ALA A 122 -10.26 7.27 18.41
N THR A 123 -11.22 8.02 17.88
CA THR A 123 -11.95 7.62 16.67
C THR A 123 -11.47 8.44 15.50
N LEU A 124 -10.93 7.78 14.48
CA LEU A 124 -10.62 8.42 13.22
C LEU A 124 -11.86 8.39 12.33
N VAL A 125 -12.41 9.56 12.01
CA VAL A 125 -13.58 9.70 11.14
C VAL A 125 -13.11 10.09 9.73
N THR A 126 -13.49 9.32 8.72
CA THR A 126 -13.10 9.53 7.31
C THR A 126 -14.02 10.53 6.58
N ALA A 127 -15.06 11.04 7.26
CA ALA A 127 -15.95 12.06 6.73
C ALA A 127 -15.23 13.42 6.61
N ALA A 128 -15.04 13.86 5.35
CA ALA A 128 -14.73 15.22 4.89
C ALA A 128 -13.25 15.66 4.83
N CYS A 129 -12.47 15.07 3.91
CA CYS A 129 -11.52 15.84 3.11
C CYS A 129 -12.21 16.42 1.86
N ARG A 130 -13.20 17.32 2.01
CA ARG A 130 -13.71 18.11 0.88
C ARG A 130 -12.79 19.31 0.68
N TRP A 131 -11.93 19.25 -0.34
CA TRP A 131 -11.31 20.45 -0.91
C TRP A 131 -12.36 21.19 -1.74
N SER A 132 -12.86 22.33 -1.27
CA SER A 132 -13.52 23.31 -2.16
C SER A 132 -12.50 24.37 -2.56
N ARG A 133 -12.22 24.49 -3.86
CA ARG A 133 -11.67 25.74 -4.41
C ARG A 133 -12.84 26.68 -4.66
N SER A 134 -12.83 27.81 -3.95
CA SER A 134 -13.51 29.05 -4.36
C SER A 134 -12.78 29.69 -5.52
#